data_AF-A0A286UVD6-F1
#
_entry.id   AF-A0A286UVD6-F1
#
_cell.length_a   1.000
_cell.length_b   1.000
_cell.length_c   1.000
_cell.angle_alpha   90.00
_cell.angle_beta   90.00
_cell.angle_gamma   90.00
#
_symmetry.space_group_name_H-M   'P 1'
#
loop_
_entity.id
_entity.type
_entity.pdbx_description
1 polymer ?
#
loop_
_entity_poly.entity_id
_entity_poly.type
_entity_poly.pdbx_seq_one_letter_code
_entity_poly.pdbx_strand_id
1 'polypeptide(L)'
;MGSEMAFNLFSKHHQAHLINNSTANNNGTSSSSSRSDASFVVCDAVPESAQAFARKFLSQFPGANIRIVDTPDQVVLASQTIITMLPSSPQMKEVYTGERGVLSVLNNSKHLSPEQVKSTLCIDSTTLDVDVARQVAEVVTRTGAQMVDAPVSGGVHAASQSTLAFLVGGPHTSYLLSLPYLTLMGSPPKSSTAGIDAGRGLRRSW
;
A
#
# COMPACT_ATOMS: atom_id res chain seq x y z
N MET A 1 8.55 -8.61 8.63
CA MET A 1 8.64 -8.26 7.19
C MET A 1 8.05 -6.88 6.89
N GLY A 2 6.87 -6.53 7.45
CA GLY A 2 6.19 -5.26 7.16
C GLY A 2 7.07 -4.00 7.28
N SER A 3 7.87 -3.87 8.34
CA SER A 3 8.78 -2.72 8.49
C SER A 3 9.79 -2.58 7.35
N GLU A 4 10.40 -3.67 6.86
CA GLU A 4 11.38 -3.59 5.77
C GLU A 4 10.70 -3.30 4.42
N MET A 5 9.51 -3.87 4.23
CA MET A 5 8.67 -3.61 3.06
C MET A 5 8.25 -2.12 2.98
N ALA A 6 7.74 -1.56 4.08
CA ALA A 6 7.36 -0.16 4.18
C ALA A 6 8.57 0.77 4.03
N PHE A 7 9.72 0.38 4.58
CA PHE A 7 10.96 1.16 4.45
C PHE A 7 11.37 1.32 2.99
N ASN A 8 11.35 0.23 2.21
CA ASN A 8 11.67 0.25 0.79
C ASN A 8 10.65 1.02 -0.05
N LEU A 9 9.37 0.91 0.27
CA LEU A 9 8.34 1.72 -0.36
C LEU A 9 8.59 3.21 -0.13
N PHE A 10 8.72 3.63 1.12
CA PHE A 10 8.81 5.04 1.48
C PHE A 10 10.11 5.66 0.98
N SER A 11 11.24 4.95 1.12
CA SER A 11 12.56 5.48 0.71
C SER A 11 12.62 5.73 -0.80
N LYS A 12 12.20 4.76 -1.62
CA LYS A 12 12.21 4.92 -3.07
C LYS A 12 11.19 5.93 -3.56
N HIS A 13 10.01 5.97 -2.93
CA HIS A 13 8.99 6.97 -3.26
C HIS A 13 9.48 8.40 -2.93
N HIS A 14 10.10 8.58 -1.77
CA HIS A 14 10.69 9.85 -1.35
C HIS A 14 11.81 10.29 -2.30
N GLN A 15 12.72 9.39 -2.65
CA GLN A 15 13.80 9.67 -3.60
C GLN A 15 13.28 10.06 -5.00
N ALA A 16 12.26 9.35 -5.52
CA ALA A 16 11.65 9.68 -6.80
C ALA A 16 11.05 11.10 -6.78
N HIS A 17 10.44 11.50 -5.67
CA HIS A 17 9.90 12.85 -5.50
C HIS A 17 11.01 13.92 -5.52
N LEU A 18 12.12 13.69 -4.81
CA LEU A 18 13.27 14.61 -4.79
C LEU A 18 13.88 14.79 -6.18
N ILE A 19 14.00 13.71 -6.95
CA ILE A 19 14.53 13.76 -8.33
C ILE A 19 13.62 14.62 -9.21
N ASN A 20 12.31 14.38 -9.17
CA ASN A 20 11.35 15.12 -9.98
C ASN A 20 11.32 16.62 -9.65
N ASN A 21 11.39 16.97 -8.36
CA ASN A 21 11.43 18.37 -7.92
C ASN A 21 12.74 19.07 -8.33
N SER A 22 13.87 18.35 -8.31
CA SER A 22 15.16 18.87 -8.77
C SER A 22 15.17 19.14 -10.28
N THR A 23 14.58 18.25 -11.09
CA THR A 23 14.45 18.46 -12.54
C THR A 23 13.52 19.62 -12.88
N ALA A 24 12.42 19.80 -12.14
CA ALA A 24 11.49 20.91 -12.34
C ALA A 24 12.15 22.29 -12.05
N ASN A 25 12.95 22.38 -11.00
CA ASN A 25 13.66 23.62 -10.64
C ASN A 25 14.75 24.00 -11.67
N ASN A 26 15.39 23.03 -12.32
CA ASN A 26 16.41 23.29 -13.34
C ASN A 26 15.84 23.78 -14.68
N ASN A 27 14.54 23.60 -14.93
CA ASN A 27 13.87 24.04 -16.16
C ASN A 27 13.16 25.41 -16.04
N GLY A 28 13.51 26.21 -15.01
CA GLY A 28 13.20 27.64 -14.96
C GLY A 28 11.72 28.03 -14.77
N THR A 29 10.85 27.12 -14.36
CA THR A 29 9.43 27.43 -14.10
C THR A 29 9.20 27.71 -12.61
N SER A 30 9.59 28.91 -12.16
CA SER A 30 9.38 29.37 -10.78
C SER A 30 7.90 29.67 -10.51
N SER A 31 7.13 28.64 -10.19
CA SER A 31 5.84 28.81 -9.50
C SER A 31 6.00 28.40 -8.03
N SER A 32 6.01 29.40 -7.16
CA SER A 32 6.06 29.23 -5.70
C SER A 32 4.76 28.60 -5.21
N SER A 33 4.64 27.28 -5.31
CA SER A 33 3.69 26.52 -4.51
C SER A 33 4.49 25.84 -3.41
N SER A 34 4.22 26.21 -2.15
CA SER A 34 4.70 25.51 -0.96
C SER A 34 4.10 24.10 -0.91
N ARG A 35 4.55 23.20 -1.79
CA ARG A 35 4.16 21.80 -1.74
C ARG A 35 5.13 21.09 -0.81
N SER A 36 4.78 21.06 0.47
CA SER A 36 5.35 20.10 1.40
C SER A 36 5.26 18.70 0.78
N ASP A 37 6.43 18.08 0.66
CA ASP A 37 6.75 16.82 0.01
C ASP A 37 5.83 15.66 0.41
N ALA A 38 5.86 14.60 -0.42
CA ALA A 38 5.17 13.32 -0.19
C ALA A 38 5.05 12.96 1.31
N SER A 39 3.82 12.87 1.79
CA SER A 39 3.50 12.49 3.17
C SER A 39 3.23 10.99 3.24
N PHE A 40 3.83 10.33 4.23
CA PHE A 40 3.59 8.92 4.52
C PHE A 40 2.79 8.77 5.82
N VAL A 41 1.92 7.77 5.87
CA VAL A 41 1.14 7.44 7.08
C VAL A 41 1.51 6.04 7.56
N VAL A 42 1.74 5.89 8.86
CA VAL A 42 2.07 4.61 9.49
C VAL A 42 1.07 4.33 10.60
N CYS A 43 0.54 3.11 10.60
CA CYS A 43 -0.34 2.58 11.63
C CYS A 43 0.16 1.17 11.99
N ASP A 44 0.32 0.89 13.27
CA ASP A 44 0.66 -0.44 13.78
C ASP A 44 -0.12 -0.67 15.06
N ALA A 45 -0.59 -1.90 15.29
CA ALA A 45 -1.26 -2.28 16.53
C ALA A 45 -0.33 -2.19 17.75
N VAL A 46 0.99 -2.17 17.52
CA VAL A 46 2.02 -1.90 18.51
C VAL A 46 2.57 -0.48 18.29
N PRO A 47 2.14 0.53 19.07
CA PRO A 47 2.56 1.93 18.86
C PRO A 47 4.08 2.11 18.84
N GLU A 48 4.82 1.36 19.65
CA GLU A 48 6.27 1.40 19.71
C GLU A 48 6.91 0.99 18.38
N SER A 49 6.30 0.06 17.62
CA SER A 49 6.75 -0.36 16.30
C SER A 49 6.62 0.77 15.28
N ALA A 50 5.48 1.47 15.26
CA ALA A 50 5.26 2.62 14.38
C ALA A 50 6.24 3.78 14.71
N GLN A 51 6.45 4.04 15.99
CA GLN A 51 7.41 5.05 16.44
C GLN A 51 8.85 4.68 16.09
N ALA A 52 9.25 3.42 16.31
CA ALA A 52 10.58 2.94 15.97
C ALA A 52 10.84 3.02 14.46
N PHE A 53 9.85 2.65 13.65
CA PHE A 53 9.91 2.80 12.20
C PHE A 53 10.10 4.26 11.79
N ALA A 54 9.26 5.17 12.29
CA ALA A 54 9.34 6.60 11.95
C ALA A 54 10.70 7.20 12.35
N ARG A 55 11.20 6.89 13.56
CA ARG A 55 12.54 7.33 14.00
C ARG A 55 13.64 6.82 13.08
N LYS A 56 13.65 5.52 12.77
CA LYS A 56 14.63 4.91 11.85
C LYS A 56 14.58 5.59 10.48
N PHE A 57 13.39 5.80 9.93
CA PHE A 57 13.23 6.41 8.62
C PHE A 57 13.70 7.87 8.58
N LEU A 58 13.25 8.69 9.53
CA LEU A 58 13.61 10.11 9.60
C LEU A 58 15.11 10.34 9.85
N SER A 59 15.79 9.41 10.53
CA SER A 59 17.26 9.46 10.67
C SER A 59 18.02 9.28 9.35
N GLN A 60 17.44 8.55 8.39
CA GLN A 60 18.06 8.29 7.08
C GLN A 60 17.57 9.25 6.00
N PHE A 61 16.35 9.77 6.14
CA PHE A 61 15.70 10.69 5.21
C PHE A 61 15.23 11.95 5.96
N PRO A 62 16.17 12.82 6.40
CA PRO A 62 15.81 14.06 7.07
C PRO A 62 14.99 14.95 6.11
N GLY A 63 13.88 15.49 6.61
CA GLY A 63 12.93 16.30 5.81
C GLY A 63 11.76 15.51 5.22
N ALA A 64 11.78 14.17 5.25
CA ALA A 64 10.59 13.39 4.93
C ALA A 64 9.47 13.63 5.96
N ASN A 65 8.21 13.57 5.51
CA ASN A 65 7.04 13.78 6.36
C ASN A 65 6.34 12.44 6.64
N ILE A 66 6.48 11.93 7.87
CA ILE A 66 5.77 10.74 8.34
C ILE A 66 4.76 11.14 9.42
N ARG A 67 3.50 10.75 9.23
CA ARG A 67 2.44 10.84 10.22
C ARG A 67 2.17 9.46 10.81
N ILE A 68 2.19 9.34 12.13
CA ILE A 68 1.73 8.15 12.84
C ILE A 68 0.24 8.35 13.18
N VAL A 69 -0.56 7.29 12.98
CA VAL A 69 -1.97 7.22 13.36
C VAL A 69 -2.23 5.92 14.11
N ASP A 70 -3.26 5.90 14.94
CA ASP A 70 -3.49 4.78 15.87
C ASP A 70 -4.43 3.70 15.30
N THR A 71 -5.05 3.96 14.15
CA THR A 71 -6.21 3.22 13.66
C THR A 71 -6.31 3.15 12.14
N PRO A 72 -6.86 2.06 11.58
CA PRO A 72 -7.06 1.92 10.14
C PRO A 72 -7.93 3.01 9.51
N ASP A 73 -9.02 3.43 10.16
CA ASP A 73 -9.88 4.52 9.68
C ASP A 73 -9.09 5.83 9.47
N GLN A 74 -8.20 6.19 10.40
CA GLN A 74 -7.32 7.36 10.29
C GLN A 74 -6.32 7.23 9.15
N VAL A 75 -5.89 6.00 8.78
CA VAL A 75 -5.06 5.77 7.58
C VAL A 75 -5.85 6.14 6.33
N VAL A 76 -7.09 5.65 6.21
CA VAL A 76 -7.94 5.92 5.03
C VAL A 76 -8.26 7.41 4.90
N LEU A 77 -8.49 8.11 6.02
CA LEU A 77 -8.73 9.56 6.01
C LEU A 77 -7.50 10.38 5.59
N ALA A 78 -6.30 9.83 5.76
CA ALA A 78 -5.04 10.51 5.49
C ALA A 78 -4.32 10.00 4.22
N SER A 79 -4.87 9.03 3.50
CA SER A 79 -4.18 8.37 2.38
C SER A 79 -5.15 7.86 1.31
N GLN A 80 -4.77 7.98 0.04
CA GLN A 80 -5.50 7.36 -1.09
C GLN A 80 -5.07 5.92 -1.36
N THR A 81 -3.82 5.55 -1.07
CA THR A 81 -3.32 4.19 -1.22
C THR A 81 -3.04 3.60 0.15
N ILE A 82 -3.71 2.50 0.49
CA ILE A 82 -3.58 1.78 1.75
C ILE A 82 -2.92 0.44 1.45
N ILE A 83 -1.80 0.16 2.12
CA ILE A 83 -1.09 -1.12 2.01
C ILE A 83 -1.08 -1.77 3.38
N THR A 84 -1.63 -2.98 3.47
CA THR A 84 -1.67 -3.77 4.71
C THR A 84 -0.70 -4.95 4.64
N MET A 85 -0.08 -5.28 5.77
CA MET A 85 0.83 -6.42 5.91
C MET A 85 0.68 -7.00 7.32
N LEU A 86 -0.35 -7.81 7.50
CA LEU A 86 -0.85 -8.22 8.81
C LEU A 86 -0.37 -9.62 9.19
N PRO A 87 -0.44 -10.02 10.48
CA PRO A 87 0.06 -11.32 10.90
C PRO A 87 -0.85 -12.50 10.52
N SER A 88 -2.18 -12.31 10.41
CA SER A 88 -3.10 -13.39 10.06
C SER A 88 -4.50 -12.89 9.64
N SER A 89 -5.37 -13.83 9.22
CA SER A 89 -6.76 -13.56 8.82
C SER A 89 -7.60 -12.82 9.87
N PRO A 90 -7.59 -13.17 11.17
CA PRO A 90 -8.25 -12.38 12.22
C PRO A 90 -7.87 -10.90 12.21
N GLN A 91 -6.58 -10.56 12.13
CA GLN A 91 -6.15 -9.16 12.11
C GLN A 91 -6.53 -8.47 10.81
N MET A 92 -6.52 -9.18 9.67
CA MET A 92 -7.05 -8.64 8.40
C MET A 92 -8.52 -8.28 8.52
N LYS A 93 -9.35 -9.18 9.06
CA LYS A 93 -10.77 -8.90 9.29
C LYS A 93 -10.95 -7.71 10.21
N GLU A 94 -10.24 -7.64 11.33
CA GLU A 94 -10.32 -6.49 12.25
C GLU A 94 -9.95 -5.16 11.56
N VAL A 95 -8.83 -5.14 10.82
CA VAL A 95 -8.35 -3.92 10.13
C VAL A 95 -9.32 -3.44 9.06
N TYR A 96 -9.96 -4.35 8.33
CA TYR A 96 -10.88 -3.97 7.26
C TYR A 96 -12.31 -3.73 7.76
N THR A 97 -12.84 -4.63 8.60
CA THR A 97 -14.27 -4.69 8.94
C THR A 97 -14.57 -4.29 10.38
N GLY A 98 -13.56 -4.04 11.22
CA GLY A 98 -13.74 -3.59 12.60
C GLY A 98 -14.37 -2.19 12.67
N GLU A 99 -14.80 -1.79 13.86
CA GLU A 99 -15.52 -0.52 14.08
C GLU A 99 -14.70 0.71 13.66
N ARG A 100 -13.37 0.65 13.88
CA ARG A 100 -12.39 1.65 13.42
C ARG A 100 -11.57 1.16 12.23
N GLY A 101 -12.15 0.24 11.46
CA GLY A 101 -11.55 -0.40 10.30
C GLY A 101 -11.70 0.42 9.02
N VAL A 102 -11.07 -0.04 7.94
CA VAL A 102 -11.10 0.62 6.62
C VAL A 102 -12.53 0.87 6.12
N LEU A 103 -13.43 -0.11 6.25
CA LEU A 103 -14.80 -0.01 5.76
C LEU A 103 -15.66 1.00 6.53
N SER A 104 -15.29 1.37 7.76
CA SER A 104 -16.01 2.41 8.52
C SER A 104 -15.94 3.78 7.82
N VAL A 105 -14.84 4.03 7.10
CA VAL A 105 -14.62 5.24 6.32
C VAL A 105 -15.20 5.10 4.91
N LEU A 106 -14.90 3.99 4.23
CA LEU A 106 -15.32 3.79 2.83
C LEU A 106 -16.84 3.73 2.65
N ASN A 107 -17.59 3.25 3.66
CA ASN A 107 -19.06 3.19 3.60
C ASN A 107 -19.75 4.48 4.08
N ASN A 108 -18.99 5.46 4.59
CA ASN A 108 -19.57 6.65 5.19
C ASN A 108 -19.32 7.87 4.29
N SER A 109 -20.37 8.31 3.61
CA SER A 109 -20.33 9.46 2.70
C SER A 109 -20.01 10.80 3.38
N LYS A 110 -20.02 10.87 4.72
CA LYS A 110 -19.54 12.03 5.48
C LYS A 110 -18.01 12.10 5.56
N HIS A 111 -17.32 10.98 5.37
CA HIS A 111 -15.87 10.92 5.45
C HIS A 111 -15.19 11.12 4.10
N LEU A 112 -15.66 10.43 3.07
CA LEU A 112 -15.12 10.53 1.71
C LEU A 112 -16.25 10.72 0.69
N SER A 113 -15.99 11.57 -0.31
CA SER A 113 -16.86 11.67 -1.49
C SER A 113 -16.81 10.37 -2.31
N PRO A 114 -17.81 10.10 -3.16
CA PRO A 114 -17.78 8.93 -4.05
C PRO A 114 -16.53 8.88 -4.95
N GLU A 115 -16.01 10.04 -5.37
CA GLU A 115 -14.79 10.13 -6.17
C GLU A 115 -13.54 9.78 -5.34
N GLN A 116 -13.48 10.23 -4.08
CA GLN A 116 -12.40 9.86 -3.17
C GLN A 116 -12.42 8.37 -2.85
N VAL A 117 -13.60 7.78 -2.65
CA VAL A 117 -13.74 6.32 -2.45
C VAL A 117 -13.27 5.57 -3.71
N LYS A 118 -13.68 6.00 -4.90
CA LYS A 118 -13.27 5.37 -6.18
C LYS A 118 -11.75 5.46 -6.43
N SER A 119 -11.12 6.55 -6.01
CA SER A 119 -9.67 6.75 -6.09
C SER A 119 -8.90 6.05 -4.97
N THR A 120 -9.59 5.49 -3.97
CA THR A 120 -8.94 4.76 -2.88
C THR A 120 -8.52 3.37 -3.35
N LEU A 121 -7.23 3.05 -3.20
CA LEU A 121 -6.64 1.76 -3.54
C LEU A 121 -6.19 1.02 -2.28
N CYS A 122 -6.73 -0.16 -2.06
CA CYS A 122 -6.30 -1.10 -1.04
C CYS A 122 -5.40 -2.19 -1.65
N ILE A 123 -4.21 -2.40 -1.09
CA ILE A 123 -3.30 -3.48 -1.46
C ILE A 123 -3.04 -4.30 -0.19
N ASP A 124 -3.67 -5.47 -0.07
CA ASP A 124 -3.36 -6.36 1.05
C ASP A 124 -2.20 -7.27 0.67
N SER A 125 -1.10 -7.20 1.42
CA SER A 125 0.07 -8.05 1.22
C SER A 125 0.15 -9.19 2.22
N THR A 126 -0.94 -9.46 2.96
CA THR A 126 -0.97 -10.47 4.00
C THR A 126 -0.99 -11.88 3.39
N THR A 127 -0.05 -12.74 3.81
CA THR A 127 -0.04 -14.14 3.38
C THR A 127 -1.03 -14.95 4.23
N LEU A 128 -2.28 -15.01 3.78
CA LEU A 128 -3.38 -15.66 4.52
C LEU A 128 -4.29 -16.54 3.64
N ASP A 129 -5.33 -17.06 4.29
CA ASP A 129 -6.39 -17.86 3.69
C ASP A 129 -7.08 -17.15 2.52
N VAL A 130 -7.15 -17.83 1.38
CA VAL A 130 -7.70 -17.29 0.14
C VAL A 130 -9.13 -16.79 0.29
N ASP A 131 -9.98 -17.52 1.02
CA ASP A 131 -11.39 -17.20 1.11
C ASP A 131 -11.61 -15.96 1.97
N VAL A 132 -10.77 -15.75 2.98
CA VAL A 132 -10.76 -14.50 3.75
C VAL A 132 -10.33 -13.32 2.86
N ALA A 133 -9.26 -13.47 2.07
CA ALA A 133 -8.83 -12.42 1.14
C ALA A 133 -9.94 -12.02 0.16
N ARG A 134 -10.65 -13.01 -0.40
CA ARG A 134 -11.79 -12.80 -1.30
C ARG A 134 -12.95 -12.08 -0.63
N GLN A 135 -13.34 -12.52 0.57
CA GLN A 135 -14.44 -11.89 1.32
C GLN A 135 -14.14 -10.42 1.58
N VAL A 136 -12.91 -10.09 1.99
CA VAL A 136 -12.49 -8.70 2.21
C VAL A 136 -12.48 -7.90 0.90
N ALA A 137 -11.93 -8.47 -0.17
CA ALA A 137 -11.92 -7.82 -1.48
C ALA A 137 -13.35 -7.52 -1.99
N GLU A 138 -14.29 -8.44 -1.79
CA GLU A 138 -15.69 -8.25 -2.17
C GLU A 138 -16.34 -7.08 -1.41
N VAL A 139 -16.17 -7.01 -0.09
CA VAL A 139 -16.78 -5.94 0.71
C VAL A 139 -16.13 -4.57 0.46
N VAL A 140 -14.82 -4.52 0.17
CA VAL A 140 -14.13 -3.28 -0.21
C VAL A 140 -14.57 -2.81 -1.59
N THR A 141 -14.62 -3.71 -2.58
CA THR A 141 -15.03 -3.32 -3.94
C THR A 141 -16.50 -2.91 -4.01
N ARG A 142 -17.36 -3.45 -3.14
CA ARG A 142 -18.77 -3.02 -3.02
C ARG A 142 -18.93 -1.56 -2.60
N THR A 143 -17.95 -0.96 -1.92
CA THR A 143 -17.96 0.48 -1.61
C THR A 143 -17.64 1.35 -2.82
N GLY A 144 -17.10 0.77 -3.89
CA GLY A 144 -16.56 1.45 -5.07
C GLY A 144 -15.05 1.65 -5.04
N ALA A 145 -14.37 1.33 -3.93
CA ALA A 145 -12.91 1.38 -3.83
C ALA A 145 -12.23 0.29 -4.67
N GLN A 146 -10.94 0.49 -4.95
CA GLN A 146 -10.10 -0.49 -5.66
C GLN A 146 -9.42 -1.41 -4.64
N MET A 147 -9.29 -2.70 -4.95
CA MET A 147 -8.54 -3.62 -4.10
C MET A 147 -7.78 -4.68 -4.90
N VAL A 148 -6.59 -5.06 -4.42
CA VAL A 148 -5.86 -6.27 -4.81
C VAL A 148 -5.45 -7.08 -3.59
N ASP A 149 -5.50 -8.40 -3.72
CA ASP A 149 -4.82 -9.38 -2.86
C ASP A 149 -3.42 -9.59 -3.43
N ALA A 150 -2.38 -9.30 -2.67
CA ALA A 150 -0.98 -9.32 -3.13
C ALA A 150 -0.05 -9.99 -2.09
N PRO A 151 -0.32 -11.23 -1.64
CA PRO A 151 0.52 -11.94 -0.68
C PRO A 151 1.96 -12.08 -1.19
N VAL A 152 2.90 -12.08 -0.24
CA VAL A 152 4.33 -12.05 -0.52
C VAL A 152 5.06 -13.32 -0.09
N SER A 153 6.18 -13.58 -0.75
CA SER A 153 7.17 -14.59 -0.38
C SER A 153 8.60 -14.04 -0.49
N GLY A 154 9.57 -14.72 0.14
CA GLY A 154 10.99 -14.33 0.15
C GLY A 154 11.54 -13.89 1.52
N GLY A 155 10.68 -13.77 2.55
CA GLY A 155 11.10 -13.52 3.92
C GLY A 155 11.63 -12.09 4.16
N VAL A 156 12.16 -11.87 5.36
CA VAL A 156 12.73 -10.56 5.77
C VAL A 156 13.91 -10.15 4.88
N HIS A 157 14.72 -11.11 4.43
CA HIS A 157 15.85 -10.84 3.54
C HIS A 157 15.38 -10.22 2.22
N ALA A 158 14.42 -10.86 1.52
CA ALA A 158 13.88 -10.29 0.29
C ALA A 158 13.14 -8.96 0.52
N ALA A 159 12.44 -8.82 1.64
CA ALA A 159 11.82 -7.56 2.04
C ALA A 159 12.84 -6.43 2.17
N SER A 160 14.02 -6.68 2.76
CA SER A 160 15.08 -5.68 2.91
C SER A 160 15.74 -5.30 1.58
N GLN A 161 15.81 -6.24 0.63
CA GLN A 161 16.43 -6.03 -0.69
C GLN A 161 15.46 -5.54 -1.76
N SER A 162 14.19 -5.30 -1.41
CA SER A 162 13.12 -5.00 -2.37
C SER A 162 12.95 -6.07 -3.46
N THR A 163 13.11 -7.35 -3.10
CA THR A 163 13.02 -8.48 -4.02
C THR A 163 11.89 -9.44 -3.66
N LEU A 164 10.91 -8.97 -2.88
CA LEU A 164 9.70 -9.74 -2.59
C LEU A 164 9.02 -10.19 -3.89
N ALA A 165 8.54 -11.43 -3.90
CA ALA A 165 7.70 -11.94 -4.96
C ALA A 165 6.24 -11.79 -4.53
N PHE A 166 5.49 -10.98 -5.29
CA PHE A 166 4.06 -10.72 -5.09
C PHE A 166 3.21 -11.63 -5.98
N LEU A 167 2.18 -12.27 -5.42
CA LEU A 167 1.15 -12.98 -6.19
C LEU A 167 -0.12 -12.13 -6.20
N VAL A 168 -0.35 -11.37 -7.27
CA VAL A 168 -1.43 -10.37 -7.28
C VAL A 168 -2.71 -10.94 -7.90
N GLY A 169 -3.80 -10.87 -7.15
CA GLY A 169 -5.17 -11.17 -7.58
C GLY A 169 -6.09 -9.96 -7.38
N GLY A 170 -7.05 -9.76 -8.29
CA GLY A 170 -8.00 -8.65 -8.26
C GLY A 170 -8.36 -8.14 -9.66
N PRO A 171 -9.25 -7.14 -9.76
CA PRO A 171 -9.62 -6.53 -11.03
C PRO A 171 -8.40 -6.00 -11.79
N HIS A 172 -8.41 -6.11 -13.13
CA HIS A 172 -7.27 -5.68 -13.96
C HIS A 172 -6.90 -4.20 -13.75
N THR A 173 -7.91 -3.34 -13.58
CA THR A 173 -7.70 -1.91 -13.28
C THR A 173 -6.97 -1.73 -11.94
N SER A 174 -7.40 -2.42 -10.89
CA SER A 174 -6.77 -2.36 -9.56
C SER A 174 -5.36 -2.94 -9.59
N TYR A 175 -5.13 -4.02 -10.36
CA TYR A 175 -3.80 -4.58 -10.61
C TYR A 175 -2.85 -3.53 -11.20
N LEU A 176 -3.24 -2.87 -12.30
CA LEU A 176 -2.42 -1.84 -12.93
C LEU A 176 -2.12 -0.66 -11.99
N LEU A 177 -3.11 -0.23 -11.20
CA LEU A 177 -2.94 0.83 -10.20
C LEU A 177 -1.98 0.42 -9.07
N SER A 178 -1.87 -0.87 -8.74
CA SER A 178 -0.98 -1.36 -7.69
C SER A 178 0.49 -1.45 -8.12
N LEU A 179 0.78 -1.60 -9.42
CA LEU A 179 2.13 -1.83 -9.94
C LEU A 179 3.18 -0.80 -9.49
N PRO A 180 2.91 0.52 -9.51
CA PRO A 180 3.88 1.53 -9.08
C PRO A 180 4.29 1.39 -7.62
N TYR A 181 3.49 0.74 -6.78
CA TYR A 181 3.80 0.49 -5.36
C TYR A 181 4.49 -0.86 -5.18
N LEU A 182 3.96 -1.92 -5.78
CA LEU A 182 4.50 -3.28 -5.65
C LEU A 182 5.93 -3.40 -6.18
N THR A 183 6.23 -2.71 -7.28
CA THR A 183 7.58 -2.69 -7.89
C THR A 183 8.63 -1.96 -7.05
N LEU A 184 8.22 -1.10 -6.10
CA LEU A 184 9.14 -0.48 -5.15
C LEU A 184 9.52 -1.45 -4.03
N MET A 185 8.63 -2.38 -3.69
CA MET A 185 8.78 -3.32 -2.58
C MET A 185 9.31 -4.69 -3.00
N GLY A 186 9.23 -5.03 -4.29
CA GLY A 186 9.56 -6.36 -4.79
C GLY A 186 9.98 -6.38 -6.25
N SER A 187 10.26 -7.59 -6.72
CA SER A 187 10.46 -7.81 -8.16
C SER A 187 9.17 -7.52 -8.92
N PRO A 188 9.25 -7.09 -10.19
CA PRO A 188 8.06 -6.83 -10.99
C PRO A 188 7.07 -8.00 -10.92
N PRO A 189 5.82 -7.76 -10.49
CA PRO A 189 4.85 -8.83 -10.40
C PRO A 189 4.62 -9.41 -11.79
N LYS A 190 4.59 -10.74 -11.88
CA LYS A 190 4.43 -11.43 -13.16
C LYS A 190 2.98 -11.27 -13.62
N SER A 191 2.74 -10.45 -14.65
CA SER A 191 1.44 -10.40 -15.33
C SER A 191 1.19 -11.73 -16.04
N SER A 192 -0.04 -12.22 -15.94
CA SER A 192 -0.51 -13.39 -16.67
C SER A 192 -1.69 -12.99 -17.53
N THR A 193 -1.43 -12.13 -18.50
CA THR A 193 -2.29 -11.88 -19.65
C THR A 193 -1.54 -12.30 -20.91
N ALA A 194 -1.35 -13.62 -21.04
CA ALA A 194 -1.06 -14.27 -22.30
C ALA A 194 -1.81 -15.60 -22.25
N GLY A 195 -2.76 -15.79 -23.19
CA GLY A 195 -3.39 -17.09 -23.37
C GLY A 195 -2.32 -18.15 -23.66
N ILE A 196 -2.58 -19.36 -23.16
CA ILE A 196 -1.96 -20.62 -23.60
C ILE A 196 -0.43 -20.60 -23.61
N ASP A 197 0.21 -20.84 -22.46
CA ASP A 197 1.38 -21.74 -22.46
C ASP A 197 1.61 -22.37 -21.08
N ALA A 198 1.96 -23.65 -21.11
CA ALA A 198 2.18 -24.53 -19.98
C ALA A 198 3.57 -24.28 -19.37
N GLY A 199 3.63 -23.59 -18.23
CA GLY A 199 4.90 -23.45 -17.52
C GLY A 199 4.82 -22.62 -16.25
N ARG A 200 4.67 -23.29 -15.10
CA ARG A 200 4.98 -22.81 -13.73
C ARG A 200 4.91 -21.28 -13.54
N GLY A 201 3.71 -20.72 -13.44
CA GLY A 201 3.46 -19.36 -12.99
C GLY A 201 2.26 -19.34 -12.03
N LEU A 202 2.51 -19.09 -10.74
CA LEU A 202 1.46 -19.09 -9.72
C LEU A 202 0.57 -17.83 -9.87
N ARG A 203 -0.59 -17.98 -10.52
CA ARG A 203 -1.74 -17.08 -10.37
C ARG A 203 -2.49 -17.43 -9.08
N ARG A 204 -2.93 -16.43 -8.32
CA ARG A 204 -4.14 -16.53 -7.48
C ARG A 204 -5.32 -16.01 -8.31
N SER A 205 -5.88 -16.88 -9.14
CA SER A 205 -6.97 -16.54 -10.07
C SER A 205 -8.32 -16.77 -9.42
N TRP A 206 -9.06 -15.69 -9.16
CA TRP A 206 -10.48 -15.67 -8.88
C TRP A 206 -11.11 -14.48 -9.58
#